data_AF-A0A351DU01-F1
#
_entry.id   AF-A0A351DU01-F1
#
_cell.length_a   1.000
_cell.length_b   1.000
_cell.length_c   1.000
_cell.angle_alpha   90.00
_cell.angle_beta   90.00
_cell.angle_gamma   90.00
#
_symmetry.space_group_name_H-M   'P 1'
#
loop_
_entity.id
_entity.type
_entity.pdbx_description
1 polymer ?
#
loop_
_entity_poly.entity_id
_entity_poly.type
_entity_poly.pdbx_seq_one_letter_code
_entity_poly.pdbx_strand_id
1 'polypeptide(L)'
;RVYFPGVDMTQFNAEVKDQIEDEIAEDFRDAYKGIVKLPKESRLGVYVAYVYYLRLFQKISALPSNRIMEERIRIPNRRKATLFLSSYLRHSFNLL
;
A
#
# COMPACT_ATOMS: atom_id res chain seq x y z
N ARG A 1 -13.29 -1.28 13.64
CA ARG A 1 -13.52 -0.22 12.64
C ARG A 1 -13.49 -0.89 11.28
N VAL A 2 -14.56 -0.76 10.49
CA VAL A 2 -14.64 -1.26 9.11
C VAL A 2 -14.43 -0.05 8.21
N TYR A 3 -13.52 -0.16 7.24
CA TYR A 3 -13.12 0.96 6.37
C TYR A 3 -13.75 0.90 4.97
N PHE A 4 -14.44 -0.20 4.62
CA PHE A 4 -15.08 -0.41 3.32
C PHE A 4 -16.59 -0.26 3.47
N PRO A 5 -17.15 0.93 3.20
CA PRO A 5 -18.58 1.15 3.31
C PRO A 5 -19.33 0.30 2.28
N GLY A 6 -20.38 -0.39 2.72
CA GLY A 6 -21.18 -1.25 1.83
C GLY A 6 -20.65 -2.68 1.67
N VAL A 7 -19.52 -3.01 2.30
CA VAL A 7 -18.99 -4.37 2.28
C VAL A 7 -19.28 -5.11 3.60
N ASP A 8 -19.91 -6.28 3.49
CA ASP A 8 -20.19 -7.13 4.65
C ASP A 8 -18.96 -7.98 5.02
N MET A 9 -18.22 -7.50 6.02
CA MET A 9 -17.04 -8.19 6.57
C MET A 9 -17.40 -9.49 7.31
N THR A 10 -18.66 -9.72 7.69
CA THR A 10 -19.08 -10.97 8.35
C THR A 10 -19.12 -12.15 7.39
N GLN A 11 -19.20 -11.88 6.09
CA GLN A 11 -19.15 -12.86 5.00
C GLN A 11 -17.92 -12.67 4.12
N PHE A 12 -16.76 -12.37 4.73
CA PHE A 12 -15.52 -12.19 3.97
C PHE A 12 -15.17 -13.45 3.17
N ASN A 13 -15.39 -13.37 1.86
CA ASN A 13 -15.19 -14.44 0.88
C ASN A 13 -14.33 -13.92 -0.29
N ALA A 14 -14.16 -14.72 -1.35
CA ALA A 14 -13.35 -14.31 -2.50
C ALA A 14 -13.92 -13.09 -3.24
N GLU A 15 -15.24 -13.04 -3.46
CA GLU A 15 -15.90 -11.94 -4.15
C GLU A 15 -15.79 -10.62 -3.36
N VAL A 16 -16.03 -10.69 -2.05
CA VAL A 16 -15.88 -9.56 -1.13
C VAL A 16 -14.43 -9.07 -1.08
N LYS A 17 -13.47 -10.00 -1.07
CA LYS A 17 -12.04 -9.67 -1.15
C LYS A 17 -11.73 -8.91 -2.44
N ASP A 18 -12.24 -9.38 -3.59
CA ASP A 18 -11.97 -8.77 -4.88
C ASP A 18 -12.56 -7.34 -4.95
N GLN A 19 -13.77 -7.13 -4.43
CA GLN A 19 -14.38 -5.78 -4.32
C GLN A 19 -13.53 -4.81 -3.49
N ILE A 20 -13.06 -5.26 -2.33
CA ILE A 20 -12.17 -4.47 -1.46
C ILE A 20 -10.85 -4.16 -2.17
N GLU A 21 -10.28 -5.14 -2.88
CA GLU A 21 -9.02 -4.96 -3.61
C GLU A 21 -9.14 -3.96 -4.74
N ASP A 22 -10.26 -3.96 -5.46
CA ASP A 22 -10.55 -2.99 -6.52
C ASP A 22 -10.66 -1.56 -5.97
N GLU A 23 -11.35 -1.37 -4.85
CA GLU A 23 -11.47 -0.07 -4.15
C GLU A 23 -10.11 0.42 -3.67
N ILE A 24 -9.32 -0.43 -2.99
CA ILE A 24 -7.96 -0.07 -2.55
C ILE A 24 -7.05 0.26 -3.74
N ALA A 25 -7.18 -0.48 -4.85
CA ALA A 25 -6.38 -0.23 -6.05
C ALA A 25 -6.71 1.13 -6.67
N GLU A 26 -7.98 1.56 -6.61
CA GLU A 26 -8.40 2.90 -7.01
C GLU A 26 -7.80 3.98 -6.12
N ASP A 27 -7.85 3.78 -4.80
CA ASP A 27 -7.24 4.69 -3.83
C ASP A 27 -5.73 4.87 -4.07
N PHE A 28 -5.00 3.81 -4.39
CA PHE A 28 -3.58 3.93 -4.75
C PHE A 28 -3.39 4.76 -6.03
N ARG A 29 -4.24 4.59 -7.05
CA ARG A 29 -4.15 5.39 -8.28
C ARG A 29 -4.36 6.88 -7.99
N ASP A 30 -5.33 7.20 -7.14
CA ASP A 30 -5.63 8.59 -6.80
C ASP A 30 -4.64 9.21 -5.82
N ALA A 31 -4.18 8.43 -4.84
CA ALA A 31 -3.10 8.82 -3.94
C ALA A 31 -1.83 9.19 -4.73
N TYR A 32 -1.47 8.41 -5.75
CA TYR A 32 -0.31 8.72 -6.61
C TYR A 32 -0.46 10.06 -7.34
N LYS A 33 -1.63 10.33 -7.93
CA LYS A 33 -1.93 11.63 -8.57
C LYS A 33 -1.77 12.78 -7.57
N GLY A 34 -2.22 12.60 -6.33
CA GLY A 34 -2.06 13.56 -5.24
C GLY A 34 -0.59 13.76 -4.87
N ILE A 35 0.17 12.68 -4.71
CA ILE A 35 1.60 12.70 -4.35
C ILE A 35 2.42 13.48 -5.37
N VAL A 36 2.17 13.28 -6.67
CA VAL A 36 2.89 14.00 -7.73
C VAL A 36 2.68 15.52 -7.65
N LYS A 37 1.52 15.97 -7.17
CA LYS A 37 1.19 17.39 -7.01
C LYS A 37 1.73 18.00 -5.70
N LEU A 38 2.28 17.19 -4.80
CA LEU A 38 2.83 17.70 -3.54
C LEU A 38 4.08 18.57 -3.79
N PRO A 39 4.33 19.57 -2.92
CA PRO A 39 5.61 20.25 -2.85
C PRO A 39 6.77 19.25 -2.77
N LYS A 40 7.93 19.59 -3.35
CA LYS A 40 9.07 18.65 -3.46
C LYS A 40 9.57 18.18 -2.10
N GLU A 41 9.41 19.02 -1.09
CA GLU A 41 9.80 18.84 0.30
C GLU A 41 9.00 17.71 0.98
N SER A 42 7.71 17.57 0.67
CA SER A 42 6.84 16.54 1.27
C SER A 42 6.63 15.32 0.37
N ARG A 43 6.80 15.48 -0.95
CA ARG A 43 6.58 14.42 -1.94
C ARG A 43 7.37 13.17 -1.65
N LEU A 44 8.64 13.31 -1.26
CA LEU A 44 9.51 12.16 -1.05
C LEU A 44 9.01 11.26 0.08
N GLY A 45 8.70 11.83 1.24
CA GLY A 45 8.23 11.09 2.41
C GLY A 45 6.91 10.38 2.16
N VAL A 46 5.95 11.08 1.54
CA VAL A 46 4.65 10.50 1.21
C VAL A 46 4.80 9.39 0.15
N TYR A 47 5.69 9.58 -0.82
CA TYR A 47 5.99 8.54 -1.81
C TYR A 47 6.63 7.29 -1.17
N VAL A 48 7.49 7.44 -0.16
CA VAL A 48 8.04 6.29 0.60
C VAL A 48 6.90 5.48 1.24
N ALA A 49 5.99 6.17 1.93
CA ALA A 49 4.85 5.54 2.58
C ALA A 49 3.95 4.85 1.55
N TYR A 50 3.63 5.54 0.45
CA TYR A 50 2.90 4.97 -0.69
C TYR A 50 3.52 3.67 -1.18
N VAL A 51 4.84 3.66 -1.44
CA VAL A 51 5.55 2.47 -1.90
C VAL A 51 5.51 1.35 -0.86
N TYR A 52 5.61 1.67 0.43
CA TYR A 52 5.50 0.69 1.50
C TYR A 52 4.10 0.03 1.52
N TYR A 53 3.05 0.85 1.52
CA TYR A 53 1.68 0.36 1.59
C TYR A 53 1.25 -0.36 0.31
N LEU A 54 1.73 0.08 -0.86
CA LEU A 54 1.49 -0.63 -2.12
C LEU A 54 2.07 -2.05 -2.09
N ARG A 55 3.28 -2.22 -1.55
CA ARG A 55 3.88 -3.56 -1.38
C ARG A 55 3.13 -4.41 -0.35
N LEU A 56 2.63 -3.79 0.71
CA LEU A 56 1.80 -4.48 1.69
C LEU A 56 0.49 -4.96 1.05
N PHE A 57 -0.16 -4.10 0.28
CA PHE A 57 -1.36 -4.43 -0.48
C PHE A 57 -1.12 -5.60 -1.42
N GLN A 58 -0.10 -5.53 -2.29
CA GLN A 58 0.28 -6.63 -3.18
C GLN A 58 0.51 -7.96 -2.44
N LYS A 59 1.13 -7.91 -1.25
CA LYS A 59 1.33 -9.10 -0.42
C LYS A 59 0.00 -9.65 0.11
N ILE A 60 -0.92 -8.78 0.52
CA ILE A 60 -2.24 -9.17 1.02
C ILE A 60 -3.08 -9.75 -0.11
N SER A 61 -3.09 -9.12 -1.29
CA SER A 61 -3.89 -9.56 -2.45
C SER A 61 -3.51 -10.95 -2.97
N ALA A 62 -2.26 -11.35 -2.77
CA ALA A 62 -1.77 -12.68 -3.13
C ALA A 62 -2.18 -13.79 -2.15
N LEU A 63 -2.77 -13.45 -1.00
CA LEU A 63 -3.22 -14.42 0.00
C LEU A 63 -4.70 -14.74 -0.21
N PRO A 64 -5.14 -15.99 0.02
CA PRO A 64 -6.54 -16.35 -0.04
C PRO A 64 -7.32 -15.67 1.10
N SER A 65 -8.61 -15.38 0.88
CA SER A 65 -9.45 -14.60 1.79
C SER A 65 -9.48 -15.16 3.23
N ASN A 66 -9.49 -16.49 3.39
CA ASN A 66 -9.41 -17.12 4.71
C ASN A 66 -8.16 -16.72 5.50
N ARG A 67 -6.99 -16.67 4.85
CA ARG A 67 -5.71 -16.35 5.49
C ARG A 67 -5.61 -14.87 5.89
N ILE A 68 -6.29 -13.97 5.17
CA ILE A 68 -6.27 -12.53 5.45
C ILE A 68 -6.93 -12.22 6.81
N MET A 69 -7.94 -13.00 7.21
CA MET A 69 -8.66 -12.83 8.47
C MET A 69 -8.01 -13.52 9.67
N GLU A 70 -7.17 -14.53 9.43
CA GLU A 70 -6.53 -15.33 10.48
C GLU A 70 -5.33 -14.64 11.14
N GLU A 71 -4.54 -13.91 10.38
CA GLU A 71 -3.26 -13.37 10.86
C GLU A 71 -3.01 -11.93 10.43
N ARG A 72 -2.32 -11.17 11.30
CA ARG A 72 -1.87 -9.82 10.93
C ARG A 72 -0.71 -9.93 9.94
N ILE A 73 -0.99 -9.69 8.68
CA ILE A 73 0.00 -9.64 7.61
C ILE A 73 0.88 -8.39 7.77
N ARG A 74 2.19 -8.57 7.73
CA ARG A 74 3.18 -7.48 7.80
C ARG A 74 4.23 -7.67 6.71
N ILE A 75 4.80 -6.56 6.24
CA ILE A 75 6.06 -6.62 5.49
C ILE A 75 7.17 -6.94 6.51
N PRO A 76 7.88 -8.07 6.38
CA PRO A 76 8.96 -8.40 7.30
C PRO A 76 10.04 -7.33 7.25
N ASN A 77 10.60 -6.98 8.42
CA ASN A 77 11.71 -6.04 8.55
C ASN A 77 12.97 -6.64 7.92
N ARG A 78 13.06 -6.62 6.59
CA ARG A 78 14.27 -6.96 5.87
C ARG A 78 15.25 -5.84 6.12
N ARG A 79 16.16 -6.06 7.07
CA ARG A 79 17.29 -5.20 7.49
C ARG A 79 18.21 -4.69 6.35
N LYS A 80 17.89 -5.02 5.08
CA LYS A 80 18.51 -4.56 3.83
C LYS A 80 17.55 -3.85 2.85
N ALA A 81 16.22 -4.06 2.90
CA ALA A 81 15.27 -3.46 1.95
C ALA A 81 15.00 -1.96 2.22
N THR A 82 15.07 -1.58 3.50
CA THR A 82 15.10 -0.19 3.97
C THR A 82 16.35 0.56 3.52
N LEU A 83 17.51 -0.12 3.42
CA LEU A 83 18.78 0.49 3.03
C LEU A 83 18.82 0.91 1.54
N PHE A 84 18.11 0.20 0.67
CA PHE A 84 18.04 0.50 -0.77
C PHE A 84 16.93 1.50 -1.14
N LEU A 85 15.79 1.48 -0.43
CA LEU A 85 14.80 2.56 -0.51
C LEU A 85 15.44 3.90 -0.11
N SER A 86 16.32 3.90 0.91
CA SER A 86 17.04 5.09 1.38
C SER A 86 18.17 5.60 0.48
N SER A 87 18.70 4.81 -0.45
CA SER A 87 19.77 5.26 -1.36
C SER A 87 19.23 5.81 -2.68
N TYR A 88 18.13 5.23 -3.19
CA TYR A 88 17.56 5.59 -4.50
C TYR A 88 16.73 6.88 -4.46
N LEU A 89 16.03 7.11 -3.35
CA LEU A 89 15.35 8.37 -3.05
C LEU A 89 16.32 9.55 -2.86
N ARG A 90 17.56 9.25 -2.43
CA ARG A 90 18.65 10.20 -2.18
C ARG A 90 19.32 10.72 -3.45
N HIS A 91 19.20 9.98 -4.55
CA HIS A 91 19.80 10.35 -5.83
C HIS A 91 18.78 10.96 -6.82
N SER A 92 17.51 10.55 -6.76
CA SER A 92 16.47 11.00 -7.71
C SER A 92 15.86 12.37 -7.39
N PHE A 93 15.97 12.88 -6.16
CA PHE A 93 15.63 14.27 -5.80
C PHE A 93 16.84 15.22 -5.85
N ASN A 94 18.02 14.70 -6.20
CA ASN A 94 19.26 15.46 -6.44
C ASN A 94 19.50 15.68 -7.94
N LEU A 95 18.53 15.34 -8.80
CA LEU A 95 18.38 15.80 -10.19
C LEU A 95 17.32 16.91 -10.23
N LEU A 96 17.54 17.91 -9.38
CA LEU A 96 16.97 19.23 -9.50
C LEU A 96 18.09 20.16 -9.95
#